data_AF-A0A536E956-F1
#
_entry.id   AF-A0A536E956-F1
#
_cell.length_a   1.000
_cell.length_b   1.000
_cell.length_c   1.000
_cell.angle_alpha   90.00
_cell.angle_beta   90.00
_cell.angle_gamma   90.00
#
_symmetry.space_group_name_H-M   'P 1'
#
loop_
_entity.id
_entity.type
_entity.pdbx_description
1 polymer ?
#
loop_
_entity_poly.entity_id
_entity_poly.type
_entity_poly.pdbx_seq_one_letter_code
_entity_poly.pdbx_strand_id
1 'polypeptide(L)'
;MRDRGKDGGDVGDEFTGSGSGPRVTPRQAQILDLAATGLSDKQIAQRLRVSHRTVRTHFENLFVDQGIRNRSQAIAIWSRRPTQGHKARPADECPYPKPFPPGFVECPAYEATQMITLDISHRPLGAVWTCRHLESRLMPNTDYRWYGGCAIGDAEARRRWSTAIGADRLYDISQLRQEVSALSGPYIQRLIELKGGHPAAPAGGEIQGVVDEFMTEMMRLLQSRKTVLDELHLPLEAVLQLVRIAIDRFVEQGLTEPEWEVPDEVLTLFPDDIRSYFRPRQAVDRPDKLDRTGGETA
;
A
#
# COMPACT_ATOMS: atom_id res chain seq x y z
N MET A 1 -3.64 47.55 -55.46
CA MET A 1 -2.46 48.41 -55.22
C MET A 1 -2.43 48.70 -53.72
N ARG A 2 -1.51 48.25 -52.86
CA ARG A 2 -0.24 47.49 -52.84
C ARG A 2 -0.31 46.70 -51.50
N ASP A 3 -0.18 45.38 -51.46
CA ASP A 3 1.03 44.54 -51.47
C ASP A 3 2.02 44.77 -50.30
N ARG A 4 2.34 43.64 -49.63
CA ARG A 4 3.39 43.31 -48.63
C ARG A 4 3.25 43.84 -47.20
N GLY A 5 3.48 43.05 -46.14
CA GLY A 5 4.37 41.88 -46.05
C GLY A 5 3.96 40.84 -44.99
N LYS A 6 4.54 39.67 -45.21
CA LYS A 6 4.39 38.36 -44.57
C LYS A 6 5.61 38.19 -43.66
N ASP A 7 5.44 37.81 -42.40
CA ASP A 7 6.48 37.14 -41.62
C ASP A 7 5.82 36.14 -40.65
N GLY A 8 6.30 34.90 -40.69
CA GLY A 8 5.88 33.81 -39.83
C GLY A 8 6.85 33.57 -38.67
N GLY A 9 6.41 32.76 -37.73
CA GLY A 9 7.12 32.29 -36.54
C GLY A 9 6.07 31.94 -35.49
N ASP A 10 5.52 30.73 -35.50
CA ASP A 10 6.06 29.52 -34.84
C ASP A 10 5.97 29.58 -33.30
N VAL A 11 5.12 28.66 -32.79
CA VAL A 11 5.14 27.97 -31.48
C VAL A 11 5.20 28.80 -30.19
N GLY A 12 4.22 28.55 -29.32
CA GLY A 12 4.26 29.01 -27.93
C GLY A 12 3.01 28.65 -27.15
N ASP A 13 2.81 27.36 -26.91
CA ASP A 13 1.97 26.84 -25.84
C ASP A 13 2.50 27.40 -24.50
N GLU A 14 1.79 28.35 -23.89
CA GLU A 14 2.06 28.81 -22.52
C GLU A 14 0.85 28.54 -21.61
N PHE A 15 0.53 27.25 -21.47
CA PHE A 15 0.09 26.70 -20.19
C PHE A 15 1.23 26.78 -19.17
N THR A 16 1.42 27.94 -18.53
CA THR A 16 2.22 28.03 -17.29
C THR A 16 1.55 28.91 -16.24
N GLY A 17 0.44 28.43 -15.69
CA GLY A 17 -0.08 28.88 -14.40
C GLY A 17 0.80 28.34 -13.27
N SER A 18 1.92 29.03 -13.01
CA SER A 18 2.84 28.74 -11.92
C SER A 18 2.19 28.96 -10.53
N GLY A 19 2.08 27.88 -9.75
CA GLY A 19 2.63 27.81 -8.38
C GLY A 19 2.26 28.83 -7.29
N SER A 20 1.23 29.66 -7.38
CA SER A 20 0.88 30.55 -6.25
C SER A 20 -0.14 29.91 -5.31
N GLY A 21 0.33 29.11 -4.35
CA GLY A 21 -0.50 28.76 -3.19
C GLY A 21 -0.95 30.03 -2.43
N PRO A 22 -2.05 29.98 -1.65
CA PRO A 22 -2.61 31.14 -0.96
C PRO A 22 -1.55 32.01 -0.23
N ARG A 23 -1.66 33.33 -0.32
CA ARG A 23 -0.82 34.22 0.51
C ARG A 23 -1.31 34.13 1.95
N VAL A 24 -0.53 33.50 2.81
CA VAL A 24 -0.87 33.33 4.24
C VAL A 24 0.10 34.10 5.10
N THR A 25 -0.40 34.68 6.19
CA THR A 25 0.47 35.24 7.24
C THR A 25 1.20 34.12 8.00
N PRO A 26 2.34 34.41 8.67
CA PRO A 26 3.05 33.40 9.47
C PRO A 26 2.16 32.75 10.54
N ARG A 27 1.23 33.50 11.13
CA ARG A 27 0.30 32.96 12.13
C ARG A 27 -0.76 32.06 11.52
N GLN A 28 -1.30 32.42 10.35
CA GLN A 28 -2.22 31.55 9.60
C GLN A 28 -1.50 30.28 9.14
N ALA A 29 -0.24 30.36 8.71
CA ALA A 29 0.57 29.19 8.38
C ALA A 29 0.71 28.23 9.58
N GLN A 30 1.09 28.75 10.77
CA GLN A 30 1.17 27.93 11.99
C GLN A 30 -0.16 27.26 12.35
N ILE A 31 -1.28 27.98 12.20
CA ILE A 31 -2.62 27.43 12.45
C ILE A 31 -2.98 26.36 11.42
N LEU A 32 -2.68 26.60 10.14
CA LEU A 32 -2.91 25.63 9.05
C LEU A 32 -2.05 24.38 9.21
N ASP A 33 -0.80 24.50 9.66
CA ASP A 33 0.08 23.36 9.96
C ASP A 33 -0.49 22.48 11.06
N LEU A 34 -0.94 23.08 12.16
CA LEU A 34 -1.58 22.32 13.24
C LEU A 34 -2.92 21.73 12.80
N ALA A 35 -3.72 22.47 12.04
CA ALA A 35 -4.99 21.99 11.52
C ALA A 35 -4.81 20.82 10.53
N ALA A 36 -3.77 20.85 9.70
CA ALA A 36 -3.39 19.76 8.78
C ALA A 36 -2.88 18.50 9.51
N THR A 37 -2.61 18.58 10.82
CA THR A 37 -2.35 17.42 11.68
C THR A 37 -3.60 16.86 12.36
N GLY A 38 -4.79 17.41 12.06
CA GLY A 38 -6.08 16.92 12.57
C GLY A 38 -6.56 17.60 13.85
N LEU A 39 -5.83 18.57 14.40
CA LEU A 39 -6.20 19.25 15.64
C LEU A 39 -7.43 20.14 15.45
N SER A 40 -8.38 20.07 16.38
CA SER A 40 -9.50 21.00 16.48
C SER A 40 -9.04 22.41 16.84
N ASP A 41 -9.83 23.43 16.52
CA ASP A 41 -9.52 24.83 16.82
C ASP A 41 -9.25 25.06 18.32
N LYS A 42 -9.91 24.30 19.20
CA LYS A 42 -9.65 24.32 20.65
C LYS A 42 -8.26 23.77 21.01
N GLN A 43 -7.86 22.65 20.41
CA GLN A 43 -6.53 22.06 20.60
C GLN A 43 -5.43 22.96 20.03
N ILE A 44 -5.68 23.58 18.87
CA ILE A 44 -4.78 24.57 18.26
C ILE A 44 -4.62 25.77 19.20
N ALA A 45 -5.73 26.30 19.72
CA ALA A 45 -5.74 27.43 20.64
C ALA A 45 -4.92 27.14 21.90
N GLN A 46 -5.10 25.96 22.50
CA GLN A 46 -4.33 25.51 23.65
C GLN A 46 -2.83 25.42 23.33
N ARG A 47 -2.47 24.82 22.19
CA ARG A 47 -1.07 24.63 21.80
C ARG A 47 -0.35 25.93 21.46
N LEU A 48 -1.09 26.89 20.88
CA LEU A 48 -0.59 28.21 20.51
C LEU A 48 -0.76 29.28 21.60
N ARG A 49 -1.30 28.90 22.77
CA ARG A 49 -1.60 29.78 23.92
C ARG A 49 -2.42 31.02 23.53
N VAL A 50 -3.47 30.81 22.74
CA VAL A 50 -4.44 31.85 22.34
C VAL A 50 -5.86 31.41 22.61
N SER A 51 -6.82 32.32 22.47
CA SER A 51 -8.23 31.96 22.58
C SER A 51 -8.71 31.17 21.34
N HIS A 52 -9.70 30.29 21.55
CA HIS A 52 -10.41 29.62 20.45
C HIS A 52 -10.98 30.61 19.42
N ARG A 53 -11.47 31.76 19.89
CA ARG A 53 -11.96 32.86 19.04
C ARG A 53 -10.86 33.40 18.13
N THR A 54 -9.64 33.57 18.65
CA THR A 54 -8.49 34.06 17.88
C THR A 54 -8.14 33.12 16.72
N VAL A 55 -8.15 31.80 16.95
CA VAL A 55 -7.92 30.80 15.89
C VAL A 55 -9.00 30.89 14.81
N ARG A 56 -10.27 30.98 15.21
CA ARG A 56 -11.39 31.15 14.28
C ARG A 56 -11.28 32.43 13.45
N THR A 57 -10.91 33.56 14.07
CA THR A 57 -10.70 34.82 13.35
C THR A 57 -9.58 34.71 12.31
N HIS A 58 -8.48 34.02 12.62
CA HIS A 58 -7.42 33.78 11.62
C HIS A 58 -7.91 32.97 10.42
N PHE A 59 -8.79 31.98 10.63
CA PHE A 59 -9.43 31.22 9.57
C PHE A 59 -10.43 32.06 8.77
N GLU A 60 -11.28 32.84 9.44
CA GLU A 60 -12.25 33.73 8.78
C GLU A 60 -11.55 34.74 7.87
N ASN A 61 -10.48 35.39 8.36
CA ASN A 61 -9.68 36.31 7.54
C ASN A 61 -9.03 35.57 6.37
N LEU A 62 -8.49 34.37 6.60
CA LEU A 62 -7.91 33.55 5.53
C LEU A 62 -8.95 33.20 4.44
N PHE A 63 -10.18 32.88 4.84
CA PHE A 63 -11.26 32.54 3.93
C PHE A 63 -11.64 33.70 3.03
N VAL A 64 -11.80 34.89 3.62
CA VAL A 64 -12.10 36.13 2.90
C VAL A 64 -10.96 36.50 1.96
N ASP A 65 -9.72 36.53 2.46
CA ASP A 65 -8.56 37.01 1.69
C ASP A 65 -8.19 36.11 0.52
N GLN A 66 -8.51 34.81 0.60
CA GLN A 66 -8.07 33.80 -0.37
C GLN A 66 -9.22 33.11 -1.12
N GLY A 67 -10.47 33.56 -0.94
CA GLY A 67 -11.65 32.96 -1.58
C GLY A 67 -11.89 31.50 -1.18
N ILE A 68 -11.44 31.11 0.03
CA ILE A 68 -11.57 29.74 0.53
C ILE A 68 -12.88 29.61 1.29
N ARG A 69 -13.66 28.56 1.03
CA ARG A 69 -15.02 28.41 1.57
C ARG A 69 -15.05 27.89 3.00
N ASN A 70 -14.08 27.05 3.38
CA ASN A 70 -14.07 26.43 4.71
C ASN A 70 -12.68 25.91 5.11
N ARG A 71 -12.58 25.51 6.38
CA ARG A 71 -11.37 24.95 7.00
C ARG A 71 -10.84 23.74 6.22
N SER A 72 -11.70 22.83 5.79
CA SER A 72 -11.30 21.63 5.05
C SER A 72 -10.66 21.98 3.70
N GLN A 73 -11.25 22.93 2.96
CA GLN A 73 -10.68 23.44 1.72
C GLN A 73 -9.36 24.17 1.97
N ALA A 74 -9.25 24.96 3.04
CA ALA A 74 -8.00 25.63 3.42
C ALA A 74 -6.88 24.63 3.72
N ILE A 75 -7.18 23.58 4.49
CA ILE A 75 -6.25 22.49 4.81
C ILE A 75 -5.86 21.74 3.54
N ALA A 76 -6.80 21.41 2.66
CA ALA A 76 -6.52 20.70 1.42
C ALA A 76 -5.59 21.51 0.50
N ILE A 77 -5.83 22.82 0.34
CA ILE A 77 -4.97 23.70 -0.44
C ILE A 77 -3.60 23.88 0.22
N TRP A 78 -3.55 24.03 1.55
CA TRP A 78 -2.30 24.14 2.31
C TRP A 78 -1.43 22.89 2.16
N SER A 79 -2.05 21.71 2.25
CA SER A 79 -1.37 20.41 2.20
C SER A 79 -0.82 20.04 0.83
N ARG A 80 -1.27 20.71 -0.24
CA ARG A 80 -0.78 20.53 -1.61
C ARG A 80 0.53 21.27 -1.89
N ARG A 81 0.97 22.18 -1.02
CA ARG A 81 2.25 22.87 -1.24
C ARG A 81 3.41 21.93 -0.97
N PRO A 82 4.45 21.92 -1.82
CA PRO A 82 5.74 21.38 -1.43
C PRO A 82 6.23 22.25 -0.27
N THR A 83 6.08 21.73 0.94
CA THR A 83 6.36 22.46 2.16
C THR A 83 7.87 22.54 2.34
N GLN A 84 8.43 23.74 2.20
CA GLN A 84 9.75 24.05 2.74
C GLN A 84 9.64 23.94 4.27
N GLY A 85 10.00 22.76 4.81
CA GLY A 85 10.14 22.53 6.25
C GLY A 85 9.03 21.73 6.94
N HIS A 86 8.26 20.87 6.25
CA HIS A 86 7.41 19.92 6.97
C HIS A 86 8.26 18.89 7.71
N LYS A 87 7.82 18.55 8.94
CA LYS A 87 8.29 17.39 9.73
C LYS A 87 8.59 16.24 8.79
N ALA A 88 9.81 15.70 8.88
CA ALA A 88 10.26 14.59 8.05
C ALA A 88 9.14 13.54 7.97
N ARG A 89 8.73 13.22 6.74
CA ARG A 89 7.87 12.05 6.51
C ARG A 89 8.53 10.85 7.21
N PRO A 90 7.74 9.96 7.83
CA PRO A 90 8.30 8.76 8.43
C PRO A 90 9.24 8.07 7.42
N ALA A 91 10.43 7.68 7.86
CA ALA A 91 11.45 7.12 6.96
C ALA A 91 10.97 5.85 6.25
N ASP A 92 10.05 5.14 6.89
CA ASP A 92 9.36 3.94 6.42
C ASP A 92 8.13 4.24 5.54
N GLU A 93 7.70 5.49 5.37
CA GLU A 93 6.61 5.83 4.45
C GLU A 93 6.94 5.32 3.04
N CYS A 94 5.98 4.65 2.40
CA CYS A 94 6.12 4.22 1.02
C CYS A 94 6.07 5.48 0.11
N PRO A 95 7.16 5.82 -0.60
CA PRO A 95 7.28 7.09 -1.32
C PRO A 95 6.49 7.10 -2.63
N TYR A 96 6.11 5.92 -3.12
CA TYR A 96 5.46 5.76 -4.43
C TYR A 96 3.97 6.10 -4.37
N PRO A 97 3.41 6.71 -5.43
CA PRO A 97 1.98 7.00 -5.52
C PRO A 97 1.17 5.71 -5.62
N LYS A 98 0.02 5.68 -4.94
CA LYS A 98 -0.94 4.58 -4.98
C LYS A 98 -2.18 5.03 -5.76
N PRO A 99 -2.90 4.13 -6.45
CA PRO A 99 -2.59 2.70 -6.64
C PRO A 99 -1.34 2.48 -7.50
N PHE A 100 -0.71 1.31 -7.38
CA PHE A 100 0.49 0.99 -8.15
C PHE A 100 0.09 0.60 -9.58
N PRO A 101 0.78 1.07 -10.63
CA PRO A 101 0.45 0.70 -12.00
C PRO A 101 0.81 -0.78 -12.28
N PRO A 102 0.17 -1.43 -13.28
CA PRO A 102 0.58 -2.74 -13.75
C PRO A 102 2.06 -2.74 -14.16
N GLY A 103 2.81 -3.77 -13.78
CA GLY A 103 4.25 -3.88 -14.10
C GLY A 103 5.14 -2.88 -13.36
N PHE A 104 4.69 -2.31 -12.25
CA PHE A 104 5.49 -1.41 -11.42
C PHE A 104 6.77 -2.09 -10.90
N VAL A 105 7.93 -1.45 -11.14
CA VAL A 105 9.26 -1.99 -10.78
C VAL A 105 10.16 -0.97 -10.06
N GLU A 106 9.67 0.21 -9.72
CA GLU A 106 10.53 1.28 -9.19
C GLU A 106 11.00 1.03 -7.74
N CYS A 107 10.29 0.17 -6.99
CA CYS A 107 10.70 -0.23 -5.65
C CYS A 107 11.40 -1.59 -5.69
N PRO A 108 12.65 -1.71 -5.21
CA PRO A 108 13.40 -2.97 -5.24
C PRO A 108 12.80 -4.06 -4.33
N ALA A 109 11.96 -3.64 -3.37
CA ALA A 109 11.21 -4.54 -2.50
C ALA A 109 9.72 -4.58 -2.86
N TYR A 110 9.34 -4.21 -4.09
CA TYR A 110 7.93 -4.31 -4.49
C TYR A 110 7.53 -5.77 -4.65
N GLU A 111 6.59 -6.21 -3.84
CA GLU A 111 5.92 -7.49 -4.03
C GLU A 111 4.44 -7.24 -4.37
N ALA A 112 4.10 -7.37 -5.65
CA ALA A 112 2.76 -7.07 -6.16
C ALA A 112 1.71 -7.96 -5.49
N THR A 113 0.61 -7.36 -5.04
CA THR A 113 -0.56 -8.09 -4.53
C THR A 113 -1.83 -7.34 -4.90
N GLN A 114 -2.93 -8.06 -5.10
CA GLN A 114 -4.23 -7.44 -5.34
C GLN A 114 -4.94 -7.17 -4.01
N MET A 115 -5.59 -6.01 -3.93
CA MET A 115 -6.51 -5.66 -2.86
C MET A 115 -7.89 -5.42 -3.47
N ILE A 116 -8.91 -6.10 -2.95
CA ILE A 116 -10.30 -5.83 -3.31
C ILE A 116 -10.73 -4.57 -2.56
N THR A 117 -11.07 -3.53 -3.32
CA THR A 117 -11.61 -2.30 -2.76
C THR A 117 -13.09 -2.46 -2.47
N LEU A 118 -13.56 -1.88 -1.37
CA LEU A 118 -14.95 -1.92 -0.94
C LEU A 118 -15.55 -0.52 -0.97
N ASP A 119 -16.84 -0.42 -1.26
CA ASP A 119 -17.61 0.80 -1.04
C ASP A 119 -17.96 0.99 0.45
N ILE A 120 -18.62 2.10 0.79
CA ILE A 120 -19.03 2.40 2.17
C ILE A 120 -20.07 1.42 2.74
N SER A 121 -20.68 0.60 1.89
CA SER A 121 -21.62 -0.47 2.25
C SER A 121 -20.95 -1.85 2.25
N HIS A 122 -19.61 -1.90 2.21
CA HIS A 122 -18.78 -3.11 2.19
C HIS A 122 -18.98 -3.98 0.94
N ARG A 123 -19.39 -3.38 -0.19
CA ARG A 123 -19.53 -4.09 -1.47
C ARG A 123 -18.26 -3.96 -2.30
N PRO A 124 -17.78 -5.02 -2.97
CA PRO A 124 -16.62 -4.95 -3.86
C PRO A 124 -16.80 -3.92 -4.99
N LEU A 125 -15.79 -3.06 -5.17
CA LEU A 125 -15.68 -2.10 -6.28
C LEU A 125 -14.68 -2.55 -7.37
N GLY A 126 -13.91 -3.59 -7.10
CA GLY A 126 -12.87 -4.12 -7.98
C GLY A 126 -11.51 -4.25 -7.28
N ALA A 127 -10.57 -4.90 -7.96
CA ALA A 127 -9.21 -5.12 -7.44
C ALA A 127 -8.24 -4.03 -7.91
N VAL A 128 -7.37 -3.57 -7.01
CA VAL A 128 -6.25 -2.68 -7.32
C VAL A 128 -4.93 -3.35 -6.96
N TRP A 129 -3.88 -3.04 -7.70
CA TRP A 129 -2.52 -3.47 -7.35
C TRP A 129 -1.99 -2.63 -6.18
N THR A 130 -1.54 -3.35 -5.15
CA THR A 130 -0.84 -2.81 -3.99
C THR A 130 0.46 -3.59 -3.76
N CYS A 131 1.23 -3.20 -2.75
CA CYS A 131 2.41 -3.92 -2.30
C CYS A 131 2.07 -4.73 -1.06
N ARG A 132 2.52 -5.98 -0.99
CA ARG A 132 2.36 -6.84 0.19
C ARG A 132 2.92 -6.22 1.47
N HIS A 133 3.97 -5.40 1.36
CA HIS A 133 4.59 -4.77 2.51
C HIS A 133 3.94 -3.43 2.88
N LEU A 134 2.87 -2.99 2.21
CA LEU A 134 2.23 -1.71 2.51
C LEU A 134 1.27 -1.87 3.68
N GLU A 135 1.54 -1.17 4.78
CA GLU A 135 0.73 -1.17 6.00
C GLU A 135 0.15 0.22 6.26
N SER A 136 -1.06 0.27 6.83
CA SER A 136 -1.61 1.51 7.36
C SER A 136 -1.05 1.77 8.75
N ARG A 137 -0.37 2.90 8.95
CA ARG A 137 0.23 3.30 10.23
C ARG A 137 -0.28 4.66 10.67
N LEU A 138 -0.43 4.85 11.97
CA LEU A 138 -0.79 6.15 12.54
C LEU A 138 0.46 7.04 12.61
N MET A 139 0.36 8.27 12.12
CA MET A 139 1.45 9.25 12.22
C MET A 139 1.77 9.51 13.69
N PRO A 140 3.06 9.48 14.08
CA PRO A 140 3.45 9.73 15.47
C PRO A 140 2.91 11.08 15.98
N ASN A 141 2.38 11.06 17.21
CA ASN A 141 1.81 12.24 17.88
C ASN A 141 0.57 12.84 17.18
N THR A 142 -0.21 12.02 16.48
CA THR A 142 -1.52 12.39 15.93
C THR A 142 -2.53 11.28 16.22
N ASP A 143 -3.82 11.63 16.35
CA ASP A 143 -4.87 10.65 16.66
C ASP A 143 -5.62 10.15 15.41
N TYR A 144 -5.49 10.85 14.27
CA TYR A 144 -6.34 10.62 13.10
C TYR A 144 -5.60 10.63 11.75
N ARG A 145 -4.29 10.89 11.75
CA ARG A 145 -3.54 11.00 10.50
C ARG A 145 -2.82 9.68 10.23
N TRP A 146 -3.27 8.99 9.20
CA TRP A 146 -2.68 7.73 8.76
C TRP A 146 -1.73 7.94 7.58
N TYR A 147 -0.74 7.07 7.45
CA TYR A 147 0.16 7.00 6.30
C TYR A 147 0.39 5.54 5.91
N GLY A 148 0.77 5.33 4.66
CA GLY A 148 1.16 4.01 4.16
C GLY A 148 2.64 3.75 4.44
N GLY A 149 2.93 3.01 5.50
CA GLY A 149 4.29 2.57 5.87
C GLY A 149 4.68 1.27 5.18
N CYS A 150 5.98 1.02 5.05
CA CYS A 150 6.51 -0.23 4.57
C CYS A 150 6.87 -1.13 5.76
N ALA A 151 6.36 -2.36 5.77
CA ALA A 151 6.65 -3.39 6.77
C ALA A 151 8.15 -3.68 6.89
N ILE A 152 8.90 -3.59 5.77
CA ILE A 152 10.36 -3.77 5.73
C ILE A 152 11.10 -2.57 6.35
N GLY A 153 10.50 -1.38 6.34
CA GLY A 153 11.08 -0.15 6.89
C GLY A 153 11.46 0.87 5.83
N ASP A 154 12.57 1.58 6.08
CA ASP A 154 13.03 2.69 5.25
C ASP A 154 13.64 2.25 3.90
N ALA A 155 14.11 3.22 3.12
CA ALA A 155 14.70 2.96 1.81
C ALA A 155 15.95 2.07 1.86
N GLU A 156 16.74 2.12 2.94
CA GLU A 156 17.93 1.29 3.09
C GLU A 156 17.56 -0.13 3.49
N ALA A 157 16.62 -0.29 4.42
CA ALA A 157 16.07 -1.59 4.80
C ALA A 157 15.48 -2.33 3.59
N ARG A 158 14.75 -1.63 2.71
CA ARG A 158 14.21 -2.19 1.46
C ARG A 158 15.31 -2.68 0.52
N ARG A 159 16.41 -1.92 0.37
CA ARG A 159 17.57 -2.35 -0.44
C ARG A 159 18.28 -3.55 0.16
N ARG A 160 18.52 -3.55 1.48
CA ARG A 160 19.15 -4.67 2.18
C ARG A 160 18.32 -5.95 2.07
N TRP A 161 17.02 -5.86 2.30
CA TRP A 161 16.10 -6.99 2.13
C TRP A 161 16.11 -7.51 0.69
N SER A 162 15.97 -6.62 -0.30
CA SER A 162 16.01 -7.01 -1.72
C SER A 162 17.31 -7.71 -2.11
N THR A 163 18.45 -7.19 -1.62
CA THR A 163 19.77 -7.78 -1.85
C THR A 163 19.91 -9.16 -1.18
N ALA A 164 19.39 -9.31 0.04
CA ALA A 164 19.45 -10.57 0.78
C ALA A 164 18.60 -11.68 0.13
N ILE A 165 17.46 -11.33 -0.48
CA ILE A 165 16.61 -12.28 -1.21
C ILE A 165 17.16 -12.58 -2.61
N GLY A 166 17.71 -11.57 -3.29
CA GLY A 166 18.19 -11.64 -4.67
C GLY A 166 17.15 -11.12 -5.68
N ALA A 167 17.60 -10.27 -6.61
CA ALA A 167 16.72 -9.61 -7.57
C ALA A 167 15.99 -10.59 -8.52
N ASP A 168 16.71 -11.61 -9.02
CA ASP A 168 16.12 -12.64 -9.88
C ASP A 168 15.08 -13.46 -9.13
N ARG A 169 15.39 -13.87 -7.89
CA ARG A 169 14.47 -14.58 -7.01
C ARG A 169 13.19 -13.77 -6.77
N LEU A 170 13.31 -12.46 -6.51
CA LEU A 170 12.15 -11.57 -6.33
C LEU A 170 11.33 -11.41 -7.61
N TYR A 171 11.98 -11.36 -8.77
CA TYR A 171 11.30 -11.30 -10.05
C TYR A 171 10.48 -12.57 -10.29
N ASP A 172 11.07 -13.75 -10.11
CA ASP A 172 10.38 -15.04 -10.30
C ASP A 172 9.21 -15.21 -9.34
N ILE A 173 9.41 -14.85 -8.07
CA ILE A 173 8.35 -14.78 -7.07
C ILE A 173 7.21 -13.85 -7.52
N SER A 174 7.54 -12.64 -8.00
CA SER A 174 6.56 -11.67 -8.46
C SER A 174 5.76 -12.20 -9.65
N GLN A 175 6.42 -12.84 -10.62
CA GLN A 175 5.75 -13.46 -11.77
C GLN A 175 4.80 -14.57 -11.32
N LEU A 176 5.27 -15.49 -10.48
CA LEU A 176 4.45 -16.58 -9.94
C LEU A 176 3.23 -16.05 -9.18
N ARG A 177 3.39 -14.99 -8.36
CA ARG A 177 2.28 -14.36 -7.65
C ARG A 177 1.27 -13.70 -8.59
N GLN A 178 1.72 -13.07 -9.67
CA GLN A 178 0.82 -12.48 -10.67
C GLN A 178 -0.02 -13.56 -11.35
N GLU A 179 0.57 -14.69 -11.72
CA GLU A 179 -0.15 -15.83 -12.30
C GLU A 179 -1.18 -16.42 -11.32
N VAL A 180 -0.79 -16.65 -10.07
CA VAL A 180 -1.68 -17.12 -8.99
C VAL A 180 -2.82 -16.14 -8.74
N SER A 181 -2.55 -14.83 -8.76
CA SER A 181 -3.57 -13.80 -8.57
C SER A 181 -4.54 -13.72 -9.75
N ALA A 182 -4.03 -13.86 -10.98
CA ALA A 182 -4.85 -13.87 -12.19
C ALA A 182 -5.77 -15.09 -12.23
N LEU A 183 -5.27 -16.27 -11.81
CA LEU A 183 -6.07 -17.49 -11.70
C LEU A 183 -7.11 -17.39 -10.58
N SER A 184 -6.74 -16.88 -9.40
CA SER A 184 -7.64 -16.87 -8.23
C SER A 184 -8.77 -15.84 -8.30
N GLY A 185 -8.57 -14.71 -8.99
CA GLY A 185 -9.54 -13.61 -9.06
C GLY A 185 -10.97 -14.02 -9.43
N PRO A 186 -11.20 -14.73 -10.55
CA PRO A 186 -12.56 -15.17 -10.94
C PRO A 186 -13.23 -16.09 -9.91
N TYR A 187 -12.48 -17.00 -9.28
CA TYR A 187 -13.01 -17.91 -8.27
C TYR A 187 -13.40 -17.17 -6.99
N ILE A 188 -12.55 -16.25 -6.53
CA ILE A 188 -12.84 -15.40 -5.37
C ILE A 188 -14.11 -14.58 -5.64
N GLN A 189 -14.25 -14.00 -6.83
CA GLN A 189 -15.45 -13.25 -7.21
C GLN A 189 -16.72 -14.11 -7.15
N ARG A 190 -16.68 -15.32 -7.71
CA ARG A 190 -17.80 -16.28 -7.67
C ARG A 190 -18.17 -16.68 -6.23
N LEU A 191 -17.18 -16.88 -5.37
CA LEU A 191 -17.40 -17.19 -3.96
C LEU A 191 -18.03 -16.01 -3.20
N ILE A 192 -17.63 -14.77 -3.51
CA ILE A 192 -18.26 -13.56 -2.95
C ILE A 192 -19.73 -13.48 -3.36
N GLU A 193 -20.03 -13.73 -4.64
CA GLU A 193 -21.39 -13.70 -5.17
C GLU A 193 -22.30 -14.74 -4.51
N LEU A 194 -21.80 -15.98 -4.34
CA LEU A 194 -22.50 -17.04 -3.64
C LEU A 194 -22.77 -16.69 -2.16
N LYS A 195 -21.84 -15.98 -1.51
CA LYS A 195 -21.99 -15.51 -0.12
C LYS A 195 -22.89 -14.28 0.03
N GLY A 196 -22.84 -13.36 -0.93
CA GLY A 196 -23.52 -12.05 -0.88
C GLY A 196 -24.95 -12.04 -1.42
N GLY A 197 -25.43 -13.17 -1.99
CA GLY A 197 -26.62 -13.20 -2.84
C GLY A 197 -27.96 -13.57 -2.20
N HIS A 198 -28.07 -14.39 -1.15
CA HIS A 198 -29.36 -14.99 -0.78
C HIS A 198 -29.70 -15.10 0.72
N PRO A 199 -30.96 -14.85 1.13
CA PRO A 199 -31.49 -15.14 2.47
C PRO A 199 -31.70 -16.64 2.74
N ALA A 200 -31.65 -17.49 1.69
CA ALA A 200 -31.45 -18.92 1.82
C ALA A 200 -29.94 -19.18 1.68
N ALA A 201 -29.33 -19.76 2.72
CA ALA A 201 -27.91 -20.10 2.66
C ALA A 201 -27.61 -20.90 1.39
N PRO A 202 -26.54 -20.57 0.63
CA PRO A 202 -26.13 -21.40 -0.50
C PRO A 202 -25.96 -22.84 -0.02
N ALA A 203 -26.42 -23.82 -0.82
CA ALA A 203 -26.17 -25.22 -0.49
C ALA A 203 -24.66 -25.39 -0.39
N GLY A 204 -24.15 -25.89 0.74
CA GLY A 204 -22.70 -26.02 0.98
C GLY A 204 -21.94 -26.75 -0.15
N GLY A 205 -22.65 -27.59 -0.92
CA GLY A 205 -22.11 -28.24 -2.11
C GLY A 205 -21.76 -27.31 -3.28
N GLU A 206 -22.44 -26.16 -3.46
CA GLU A 206 -22.10 -25.20 -4.51
C GLU A 206 -20.78 -24.47 -4.21
N ILE A 207 -20.60 -24.04 -2.96
CA ILE A 207 -19.34 -23.45 -2.50
C ILE A 207 -18.21 -24.47 -2.65
N GLN A 208 -18.42 -25.70 -2.18
CA GLN A 208 -17.41 -26.75 -2.29
C GLN A 208 -17.03 -27.05 -3.74
N GLY A 209 -18.00 -27.07 -4.67
CA GLY A 209 -17.73 -27.26 -6.10
C GLY A 209 -16.82 -26.17 -6.68
N VAL A 210 -17.00 -24.91 -6.29
CA VAL A 210 -16.11 -23.81 -6.72
C VAL A 210 -14.71 -23.96 -6.13
N VAL A 211 -14.61 -24.37 -4.86
CA VAL A 211 -13.32 -24.62 -4.20
C VAL A 211 -12.56 -25.77 -4.87
N ASP A 212 -13.24 -26.86 -5.21
CA ASP A 212 -12.62 -28.03 -5.84
C ASP A 212 -12.14 -27.72 -7.27
N GLU A 213 -12.93 -26.96 -8.03
CA GLU A 213 -12.54 -26.45 -9.35
C GLU A 213 -11.30 -25.55 -9.24
N PHE A 214 -11.32 -24.60 -8.30
CA PHE A 214 -10.18 -23.71 -8.04
C PHE A 214 -8.90 -24.47 -7.68
N MET A 215 -8.99 -25.45 -6.77
CA MET A 215 -7.82 -26.22 -6.34
C MET A 215 -7.27 -27.11 -7.45
N THR A 216 -8.12 -27.61 -8.35
CA THR A 216 -7.70 -28.37 -9.53
C THR A 216 -6.89 -27.51 -10.49
N GLU A 217 -7.38 -26.32 -10.81
CA GLU A 217 -6.67 -25.40 -11.71
C GLU A 217 -5.42 -24.80 -11.05
N MET A 218 -5.44 -24.54 -9.74
CA MET A 218 -4.24 -24.14 -8.99
C MET A 218 -3.16 -25.21 -9.03
N MET A 219 -3.53 -26.47 -8.79
CA MET A 219 -2.60 -27.60 -8.87
C MET A 219 -1.98 -27.70 -10.26
N ARG A 220 -2.79 -27.55 -11.32
CA ARG A 220 -2.29 -27.55 -12.70
C ARG A 220 -1.30 -26.42 -12.95
N LEU A 221 -1.60 -25.20 -12.50
CA LEU A 221 -0.71 -24.05 -12.63
C LEU A 221 0.62 -24.30 -11.91
N LEU A 222 0.57 -24.65 -10.63
CA LEU A 222 1.77 -24.84 -9.82
C LEU A 222 2.62 -26.03 -10.32
N GLN A 223 2.00 -27.10 -10.82
CA GLN A 223 2.71 -28.20 -11.48
C GLN A 223 3.42 -27.72 -12.76
N SER A 224 2.78 -26.89 -13.58
CA SER A 224 3.41 -26.32 -14.78
C SER A 224 4.58 -25.39 -14.46
N ARG A 225 4.63 -24.85 -13.24
CA ARG A 225 5.70 -23.99 -12.70
C ARG A 225 6.64 -24.72 -11.75
N LYS A 226 6.64 -26.06 -11.75
CA LYS A 226 7.44 -26.87 -10.82
C LYS A 226 8.92 -26.49 -10.81
N THR A 227 9.54 -26.27 -11.98
CA THR A 227 10.96 -25.89 -12.06
C THR A 227 11.24 -24.58 -11.32
N VAL A 228 10.41 -23.56 -11.53
CA VAL A 228 10.52 -22.27 -10.84
C VAL A 228 10.31 -22.43 -9.34
N LEU A 229 9.32 -23.23 -8.93
CA LEU A 229 9.09 -23.52 -7.51
C LEU A 229 10.30 -24.20 -6.85
N ASP A 230 10.93 -25.16 -7.54
CA ASP A 230 12.11 -25.86 -7.05
C ASP A 230 13.31 -24.89 -6.91
N GLU A 231 13.54 -24.02 -7.90
CA GLU A 231 14.58 -22.96 -7.86
C GLU A 231 14.34 -21.95 -6.73
N LEU A 232 13.07 -21.66 -6.44
CA LEU A 232 12.67 -20.79 -5.34
C LEU A 232 12.71 -21.48 -3.98
N HIS A 233 12.99 -22.78 -3.90
CA HIS A 233 12.87 -23.60 -2.67
C HIS A 233 11.45 -23.57 -2.07
N LEU A 234 10.43 -23.58 -2.93
CA LEU A 234 9.01 -23.62 -2.55
C LEU A 234 8.42 -25.00 -2.87
N PRO A 235 8.36 -25.94 -1.90
CA PRO A 235 7.85 -27.28 -2.17
C PRO A 235 6.38 -27.23 -2.63
N LEU A 236 6.09 -27.86 -3.77
CA LEU A 236 4.75 -27.85 -4.38
C LEU A 236 3.63 -28.22 -3.39
N GLU A 237 3.83 -29.29 -2.62
CA GLU A 237 2.86 -29.74 -1.62
C GLU A 237 2.61 -28.69 -0.52
N ALA A 238 3.67 -28.03 -0.04
CA ALA A 238 3.55 -26.97 0.96
C ALA A 238 2.78 -25.76 0.42
N VAL A 239 3.03 -25.37 -0.85
CA VAL A 239 2.30 -24.28 -1.51
C VAL A 239 0.83 -24.65 -1.69
N LEU A 240 0.51 -25.88 -2.11
CA LEU A 240 -0.88 -26.32 -2.27
C LEU A 240 -1.64 -26.36 -0.94
N GLN A 241 -1.00 -26.82 0.14
CA GLN A 241 -1.58 -26.78 1.47
C GLN A 241 -1.83 -25.35 1.94
N LEU A 242 -0.89 -24.43 1.67
CA LEU A 242 -1.06 -23.01 1.97
C LEU A 242 -2.26 -22.42 1.23
N VAL A 243 -2.42 -22.73 -0.07
CA VAL A 243 -3.56 -22.26 -0.86
C VAL A 243 -4.88 -22.84 -0.34
N ARG A 244 -4.90 -24.13 0.04
CA ARG A 244 -6.09 -24.76 0.64
C ARG A 244 -6.53 -24.04 1.91
N ILE A 245 -5.61 -23.79 2.82
CA ILE A 245 -5.89 -23.08 4.08
C ILE A 245 -6.39 -21.66 3.81
N ALA A 246 -5.81 -20.97 2.83
CA ALA A 246 -6.23 -19.63 2.45
C ALA A 246 -7.68 -19.60 1.93
N ILE A 247 -8.04 -20.54 1.05
CA ILE A 247 -9.40 -20.59 0.47
C ILE A 247 -10.44 -21.06 1.48
N ASP A 248 -10.11 -22.02 2.35
CA ASP A 248 -11.02 -22.50 3.39
C ASP A 248 -11.33 -21.39 4.39
N ARG A 249 -10.30 -20.65 4.83
CA ARG A 249 -10.46 -19.47 5.70
C ARG A 249 -11.31 -18.39 5.04
N PHE A 250 -11.11 -18.14 3.75
CA PHE A 250 -11.94 -17.21 2.99
C PHE A 250 -13.41 -17.67 2.93
N VAL A 251 -13.66 -18.97 2.75
CA VAL A 251 -15.00 -19.57 2.78
C VAL A 251 -15.63 -19.51 4.17
N GLU A 252 -14.86 -19.53 5.24
CA GLU A 252 -15.39 -19.37 6.59
C GLU A 252 -15.66 -17.90 6.95
N GLN A 253 -14.69 -17.01 6.72
CA GLN A 253 -14.64 -15.66 7.30
C GLN A 253 -14.98 -14.54 6.29
N GLY A 254 -14.88 -14.82 4.98
CA GLY A 254 -15.09 -13.82 3.93
C GLY A 254 -14.00 -12.75 3.90
N LEU A 255 -14.35 -11.53 3.44
CA LEU A 255 -13.42 -10.40 3.33
C LEU A 255 -13.20 -9.62 4.65
N THR A 256 -13.66 -10.16 5.78
CA THR A 256 -13.70 -9.41 7.05
C THR A 256 -12.35 -9.34 7.77
N GLU A 257 -11.38 -10.19 7.42
CA GLU A 257 -10.09 -10.23 8.10
C GLU A 257 -8.98 -9.54 7.26
N PRO A 258 -8.41 -8.42 7.75
CA PRO A 258 -7.48 -7.61 6.97
C PRO A 258 -6.02 -8.08 7.01
N GLU A 259 -5.66 -8.99 7.92
CA GLU A 259 -4.27 -9.36 8.21
C GLU A 259 -4.15 -10.90 8.25
N TRP A 260 -4.11 -11.52 7.07
CA TRP A 260 -3.80 -12.95 6.99
C TRP A 260 -2.28 -13.16 7.01
N GLU A 261 -1.83 -13.80 8.07
CA GLU A 261 -0.48 -14.28 8.25
C GLU A 261 -0.44 -15.80 8.02
N VAL A 262 0.60 -16.29 7.34
CA VAL A 262 0.76 -17.72 7.09
C VAL A 262 0.87 -18.46 8.44
N PRO A 263 0.00 -19.43 8.75
CA PRO A 263 0.05 -20.13 10.04
C PRO A 263 1.39 -20.83 10.28
N ASP A 264 1.86 -20.85 11.52
CA ASP A 264 3.18 -21.41 11.87
C ASP A 264 3.29 -22.89 11.47
N GLU A 265 2.22 -23.66 11.62
CA GLU A 265 2.12 -25.06 11.18
C GLU A 265 2.47 -25.21 9.69
N VAL A 266 2.00 -24.29 8.85
CA VAL A 266 2.28 -24.28 7.41
C VAL A 266 3.68 -23.74 7.12
N LEU A 267 4.14 -22.74 7.89
CA LEU A 267 5.51 -22.23 7.78
C LEU A 267 6.56 -23.31 8.06
N THR A 268 6.24 -24.28 8.93
CA THR A 268 7.18 -25.39 9.20
C THR A 268 7.47 -26.25 7.97
N LEU A 269 6.55 -26.29 7.00
CA LEU A 269 6.69 -27.04 5.74
C LEU A 269 7.66 -26.37 4.76
N PHE A 270 7.98 -25.09 4.98
CA PHE A 270 8.94 -24.35 4.17
C PHE A 270 10.35 -24.40 4.78
N PRO A 271 11.40 -24.45 3.93
CA PRO A 271 12.79 -24.27 4.34
C PRO A 271 13.04 -22.95 5.10
N ASP A 272 14.06 -22.92 5.95
CA ASP A 272 14.37 -21.77 6.82
C ASP A 272 14.69 -20.47 6.06
N ASP A 273 15.32 -20.57 4.88
CA ASP A 273 15.60 -19.43 4.03
C ASP A 273 14.31 -18.75 3.53
N ILE A 274 13.27 -19.55 3.27
CA ILE A 274 11.96 -19.08 2.81
C ILE A 274 11.06 -18.57 3.94
N ARG A 275 11.19 -19.06 5.17
CA ARG A 275 10.37 -18.57 6.29
C ARG A 275 10.51 -17.05 6.49
N SER A 276 11.72 -16.52 6.27
CA SER A 276 12.02 -15.08 6.37
C SER A 276 11.24 -14.23 5.34
N TYR A 277 10.95 -14.79 4.17
CA TYR A 277 10.16 -14.15 3.12
C TYR A 277 8.68 -14.02 3.53
N PHE A 278 8.13 -14.98 4.27
CA PHE A 278 6.76 -14.89 4.78
C PHE A 278 6.60 -13.92 5.96
N ARG A 279 7.70 -13.59 6.65
CA ARG A 279 7.74 -12.73 7.84
C ARG A 279 8.71 -11.56 7.66
N PRO A 280 8.44 -10.60 6.75
CA PRO A 280 9.38 -9.53 6.44
C PRO A 280 9.70 -8.62 7.64
N ARG A 281 8.79 -8.47 8.62
CA ARG A 281 9.04 -7.71 9.86
C ARG A 281 10.09 -8.37 10.76
N GLN A 282 10.04 -9.69 10.91
CA GLN A 282 10.97 -10.45 11.77
C GLN A 282 12.37 -10.61 11.12
N ALA A 283 12.44 -10.54 9.79
CA ALA A 283 13.69 -10.66 9.04
C ALA A 283 14.64 -9.45 9.26
N VAL A 284 14.10 -8.27 9.59
CA VAL A 284 14.87 -7.03 9.79
C VAL A 284 15.48 -6.94 11.19
N ASP A 285 14.85 -7.59 12.18
CA ASP A 285 15.27 -7.55 13.59
C ASP A 285 16.31 -8.62 13.97
N ARG A 286 16.74 -9.49 13.03
CA ARG A 286 17.84 -10.42 13.29
C ARG A 286 19.17 -9.67 13.20
N PRO A 287 19.92 -9.49 14.30
CA PRO A 287 21.30 -9.04 14.20
C PRO A 287 22.08 -10.08 13.40
N ASP A 288 22.91 -9.57 12.50
CA ASP A 288 23.78 -10.30 11.61
C ASP A 288 24.56 -11.37 12.40
N LYS A 289 24.17 -12.64 12.26
CA LYS A 289 25.01 -13.80 12.62
C LYS A 289 25.67 -14.29 11.35
N LEU A 290 26.40 -13.42 10.66
CA LEU A 290 27.45 -13.86 9.75
C LEU A 290 28.71 -14.17 10.56
N ASP A 291 29.06 -15.45 10.49
CA ASP A 291 30.43 -15.97 10.48
C ASP A 291 31.31 -15.82 11.74
N ARG A 292 31.25 -16.85 12.59
CA ARG A 292 32.42 -17.31 13.36
C ARG A 292 32.61 -18.80 13.12
N THR A 293 32.90 -19.17 11.89
CA THR A 293 33.45 -20.49 11.56
C THR A 293 34.72 -20.34 10.72
N GLY A 294 35.85 -20.37 11.42
CA GLY A 294 37.23 -20.45 10.90
C GLY A 294 38.17 -20.13 12.06
N GLY A 295 38.71 -21.13 12.75
CA GLY A 295 40.09 -21.63 12.56
C GLY A 295 41.07 -20.70 13.29
N GLU A 296 41.88 -21.10 14.27
CA GLU A 296 42.88 -22.16 14.19
C GLU A 296 43.43 -22.48 15.58
N THR A 297 43.91 -23.71 15.70
CA THR A 297 44.78 -24.26 16.73
C THR A 297 46.05 -23.44 16.99
N ALA A 298 46.38 -23.24 18.26
CA ALA A 298 47.71 -23.40 18.84
C ALA A 298 47.57 -23.65 20.34
#